data_AF-A0A257Y866-F1
#
_entry.id   AF-A0A257Y866-F1
#
_cell.length_a   1.000
_cell.length_b   1.000
_cell.length_c   1.000
_cell.angle_alpha   90.00
_cell.angle_beta   90.00
_cell.angle_gamma   90.00
#
_symmetry.space_group_name_H-M   'P 1'
#
loop_
_entity.id
_entity.type
_entity.pdbx_description
1 polymer ?
#
loop_
_entity_poly.entity_id
_entity_poly.type
_entity_poly.pdbx_seq_one_letter_code
_entity_poly.pdbx_strand_id
1 'polypeptide(L)' 'THETKFPAGIPVKFFLAQETLDVVPDWKKLHDGQVSEPTESTTTVLPGGHLLYRTQSQVITDGLRLLVTL' A
#
# COMPACT_ATOMS: atom_id res chain seq x y z
N THR A 1 10.16 -11.61 -15.75
CA THR A 1 9.98 -11.81 -14.30
C THR A 1 8.51 -12.01 -14.04
N HIS A 2 8.11 -13.06 -13.32
CA HIS A 2 6.70 -13.27 -13.01
C HIS A 2 6.26 -12.17 -12.02
N GLU A 3 5.34 -11.30 -12.43
CA GLU A 3 4.74 -10.31 -11.54
C GLU A 3 3.96 -11.05 -10.46
N THR A 4 4.39 -10.92 -9.20
CA THR A 4 3.70 -11.51 -8.05
C THR A 4 2.47 -10.69 -7.71
N LYS A 5 1.33 -11.04 -8.31
CA LYS A 5 0.04 -10.39 -8.02
C LYS A 5 -0.64 -11.04 -6.83
N PHE A 6 -1.38 -10.23 -6.06
CA PHE A 6 -2.30 -10.77 -5.06
C PHE A 6 -3.49 -11.48 -5.75
N PRO A 7 -4.06 -12.53 -5.14
CA PRO A 7 -5.26 -13.17 -5.66
C PRO A 7 -6.40 -12.17 -5.89
N ALA A 8 -7.15 -12.37 -6.98
CA ALA A 8 -8.36 -11.58 -7.23
C ALA A 8 -9.37 -11.74 -6.08
N GLY A 9 -10.03 -10.64 -5.71
CA GLY A 9 -11.05 -10.63 -4.64
C GLY A 9 -10.52 -10.46 -3.22
N ILE A 10 -9.21 -10.30 -3.02
CA ILE A 10 -8.64 -9.88 -1.74
C ILE A 10 -8.35 -8.37 -1.81
N PRO A 11 -9.05 -7.53 -1.02
CA PRO A 11 -8.71 -6.11 -0.92
C PRO A 11 -7.32 -5.93 -0.30
N VAL A 12 -6.46 -5.16 -0.95
CA VAL A 12 -5.10 -4.90 -0.50
C VAL A 12 -4.88 -3.41 -0.33
N LYS A 13 -4.38 -2.99 0.85
CA LYS A 13 -3.93 -1.61 1.09
C LYS A 13 -2.44 -1.57 1.32
N PHE A 14 -1.71 -0.98 0.37
CA PHE A 14 -0.31 -0.66 0.52
C PHE A 14 -0.12 0.73 1.11
N PHE A 15 0.78 0.85 2.08
CA PHE A 15 1.25 2.11 2.63
C PHE A 15 2.76 2.20 2.39
N LEU A 16 3.18 3.12 1.52
CA LEU A 16 4.56 3.28 1.12
C LEU A 16 5.16 4.53 1.75
N ALA A 17 6.40 4.44 2.22
CA ALA A 17 7.13 5.56 2.78
C ALA A 17 7.68 6.47 1.68
N GLN A 18 7.45 7.77 1.77
CA GLN A 18 7.96 8.74 0.80
C GLN A 18 9.49 8.63 0.64
N GLU A 19 10.23 8.50 1.75
CA GLU A 19 11.70 8.36 1.69
C GLU A 19 12.15 7.11 0.92
N THR A 20 11.34 6.05 0.86
CA THR A 20 11.66 4.87 0.02
C THR A 20 11.49 5.19 -1.46
N LEU A 21 10.48 5.96 -1.84
CA LEU A 21 10.27 6.36 -3.24
C LEU A 21 11.41 7.25 -3.75
N ASP A 22 11.98 8.06 -2.86
CA ASP A 22 13.07 8.98 -3.19
C ASP A 22 14.37 8.23 -3.56
N VAL A 23 14.55 6.99 -3.07
CA VAL A 23 15.77 6.18 -3.28
C VAL A 23 15.54 4.91 -4.10
N VAL A 24 14.30 4.47 -4.27
CA VAL A 24 13.92 3.28 -5.06
C VAL A 24 13.00 3.71 -6.21
N PRO A 25 13.55 3.86 -7.44
CA PRO A 25 12.77 4.17 -8.63
C PRO A 25 11.66 3.13 -8.86
N ASP A 26 10.54 3.57 -9.42
CA ASP A 26 9.38 2.72 -9.75
C ASP A 26 8.77 1.95 -8.56
N TRP A 27 9.14 2.25 -7.31
CA TRP A 27 8.64 1.52 -6.14
C TRP A 27 7.12 1.52 -6.06
N LYS A 28 6.48 2.68 -6.28
CA LYS A 28 5.02 2.78 -6.32
C LYS A 28 4.44 1.97 -7.48
N LYS A 29 5.02 2.09 -8.67
CA LYS A 29 4.57 1.40 -9.89
C LYS A 29 4.60 -0.13 -9.72
N LEU A 30 5.62 -0.65 -9.03
CA LEU A 30 5.70 -2.06 -8.69
C LEU A 30 4.51 -2.49 -7.82
N HIS A 31 4.20 -1.75 -6.76
CA HIS A 31 3.10 -2.09 -5.84
C HIS A 31 1.72 -1.90 -6.49
N ASP A 32 1.56 -0.86 -7.32
CA ASP A 32 0.36 -0.67 -8.14
C ASP A 32 0.15 -1.85 -9.10
N GLY A 33 1.21 -2.48 -9.61
CA GLY A 33 1.12 -3.66 -10.48
C GLY A 33 0.78 -4.97 -9.73
N GLN A 34 0.93 -5.00 -8.41
CA GLN A 34 0.66 -6.19 -7.59
C GLN A 34 -0.80 -6.28 -7.14
N VAL A 35 -1.49 -5.15 -7.04
CA VAL A 35 -2.91 -5.13 -6.69
C VAL A 35 -3.74 -5.54 -7.91
N SER A 36 -4.46 -6.65 -7.78
CA SER A 36 -5.52 -7.03 -8.72
C SER A 36 -6.71 -6.09 -8.52
N GLU A 37 -7.52 -5.82 -9.55
CA GLU A 37 -8.83 -5.18 -9.33
C GLU A 37 -9.68 -6.11 -8.45
N PRO A 38 -9.93 -5.71 -7.20
CA PRO A 38 -11.20 -5.07 -6.86
C PRO A 38 -11.07 -3.56 -6.58
N THR A 39 -12.21 -2.86 -6.63
CA THR A 39 -12.36 -1.40 -6.40
C THR A 39 -11.82 -0.88 -5.06
N GLU A 40 -11.53 -1.77 -4.10
CA GLU A 40 -11.13 -1.41 -2.74
C GLU A 40 -9.63 -1.51 -2.47
N SER A 41 -8.86 -2.05 -3.43
CA SER A 41 -7.40 -2.11 -3.31
C SER A 41 -6.76 -0.75 -3.60
N THR A 42 -5.84 -0.31 -2.75
CA THR A 42 -5.18 0.98 -2.92
C THR A 42 -3.69 0.95 -2.57
N THR A 43 -2.94 1.85 -3.20
CA THR A 43 -1.54 2.16 -2.84
C THR A 43 -1.46 3.62 -2.42
N THR A 44 -1.15 3.86 -1.14
CA THR A 44 -1.06 5.19 -0.55
C THR A 44 0.39 5.48 -0.18
N VAL A 45 0.88 6.66 -0.56
CA VAL A 45 2.19 7.15 -0.11
C VAL A 45 2.00 8.03 1.12
N LEU A 46 2.76 7.78 2.17
CA LEU A 46 2.73 8.52 3.42
C LEU A 46 4.09 9.20 3.68
N PRO A 47 4.10 10.39 4.30
CA PRO A 47 5.34 11.07 4.64
C PRO A 47 6.12 10.33 5.72
N GLY A 48 7.45 10.35 5.59
CA GLY A 48 8.41 9.75 6.51
C GLY A 48 9.11 8.51 5.95
N GLY A 49 9.86 7.84 6.83
CA GLY A 49 10.70 6.68 6.50
C GLY A 49 10.08 5.32 6.80
N HIS A 50 10.93 4.29 6.78
CA HIS A 50 10.54 2.88 6.86
C HIS A 50 9.60 2.52 8.04
N LEU A 51 9.68 3.24 9.15
CA LEU A 51 8.90 2.98 10.37
C LEU A 51 7.51 3.64 10.35
N LEU A 52 6.80 3.62 9.22
CA LEU A 52 5.44 4.18 9.09
C LEU A 52 4.46 3.59 10.11
N TYR A 53 4.61 2.32 10.48
CA TYR A 53 3.77 1.69 11.51
C TYR A 53 3.90 2.37 12.88
N ARG A 54 4.97 3.14 13.12
CA ARG A 54 5.18 3.94 14.34
C ARG A 54 4.72 5.38 14.16
N THR A 55 5.04 6.01 13.04
CA THR A 55 4.83 7.45 12.81
C THR A 55 3.47 7.78 12.20
N GLN A 56 2.87 6.84 11.46
CA GLN A 56 1.60 6.96 10.76
C GLN A 56 0.59 5.89 11.20
N SER A 57 0.76 5.33 12.40
CA SER A 57 -0.05 4.22 12.92
C SER A 57 -1.56 4.51 12.89
N GLN A 58 -1.95 5.74 13.22
CA GLN A 58 -3.35 6.18 13.18
C GLN A 58 -3.90 6.14 11.74
N VAL A 59 -3.19 6.73 10.78
CA VAL A 59 -3.60 6.76 9.36
C VAL A 59 -3.73 5.34 8.79
N ILE A 60 -2.77 4.48 9.12
CA ILE A 60 -2.80 3.06 8.72
C ILE A 60 -4.02 2.36 9.33
N THR A 61 -4.27 2.57 10.62
CA THR A 61 -5.41 1.94 11.32
C THR A 61 -6.75 2.39 10.75
N ASP A 62 -6.90 3.69 10.44
CA ASP A 62 -8.12 4.22 9.83
C ASP A 62 -8.31 3.69 8.41
N GLY A 63 -7.23 3.56 7.64
CA GLY A 63 -7.26 2.89 6.34
C GLY A 63 -7.70 1.44 6.42
N LEU A 64 -7.28 0.69 7.45
CA LEU A 64 -7.73 -0.69 7.68
C LEU A 64 -9.20 -0.79 8.09
N ARG A 65 -9.69 0.10 8.96
CA ARG A 65 -11.11 0.13 9.38
C ARG A 65 -12.05 0.26 8.18
N LEU A 66 -11.67 1.04 7.19
CA LEU A 66 -12.43 1.19 5.93
C LEU A 66 -12.50 -0.08 5.07
N LEU A 67 -11.63 -1.08 5.28
CA LEU A 67 -11.72 -2.38 4.58
C LEU A 67 -12.63 -3.39 5.27
N VAL A 68 -12.78 -3.29 6.59
CA VAL A 68 -13.45 -4.31 7.41
C VAL A 68 -14.87 -3.91 7.82
N THR A 69 -15.28 -2.69 7.52
CA THR A 69 -16.64 -2.21 7.77
C THR A 69 -17.50 -2.53 6.53
N LEU A 70 -17.87 -3.80 6.40
CA LEU A 70 -18.94 -4.30 5.50
C LEU A 70 -20.27 -4.33 6.25
#